data_AF-A0A2N9P9E4-F1
#
_entry.id   AF-A0A2N9P9E4-F1
#
_cell.length_a   1.000
_cell.length_b   1.000
_cell.length_c   1.000
_cell.angle_alpha   90.00
_cell.angle_beta   90.00
_cell.angle_gamma   90.00
#
_symmetry.space_group_name_H-M   'P 1'
#
loop_
_entity.id
_entity.type
_entity.pdbx_description
1 polymer ?
#
loop_
_entity_poly.entity_id
_entity_poly.type
_entity_poly.pdbx_seq_one_letter_code
_entity_poly.pdbx_strand_id
1 'polypeptide(L)'
;MINIDTLETVKEYVITYSVNILTAGLIFIVGIWLSKFITKTTKKILISRNIEITLVEFLEDLIYWTIRGLVFIAVISKLGVETSSFVAILGAAGLAVGLSLQGSLSNFSGGILIILFKPFKVGDKIEVQGEIGKVEDIHIFSTKLITGNNQVVYIPNGMLSNGKIKNHSQKNTSRNDFTFIFPIDQNIKNTQSKLETLAQNHPLILKDPKPEIFIANIELETFSLLIRAWTQNSDGVAVKSDLLNSLYN
;
A
#
# COMPACT_ATOMS: atom_id res chain seq x y z
N MET A 1 23.18 -40.11 -63.29
CA MET A 1 23.40 -41.00 -62.14
C MET A 1 23.10 -40.18 -60.89
N ILE A 2 21.93 -40.35 -60.28
CA ILE A 2 21.62 -39.70 -59.00
C ILE A 2 22.57 -40.34 -57.98
N ASN A 3 23.49 -39.56 -57.41
CA ASN A 3 24.52 -40.06 -56.51
C ASN A 3 23.84 -40.53 -55.21
N ILE A 4 24.31 -41.63 -54.62
CA ILE A 4 23.70 -42.20 -53.40
C ILE A 4 23.70 -41.16 -52.26
N ASP A 5 24.73 -40.32 -52.19
CA ASP A 5 24.85 -39.18 -51.27
C ASP A 5 23.71 -38.13 -51.42
N THR A 6 23.19 -37.95 -52.64
CA THR A 6 22.05 -37.03 -52.88
C THR A 6 20.72 -37.62 -52.38
N LEU A 7 20.58 -38.95 -52.40
CA LEU A 7 19.39 -39.63 -51.88
C LEU A 7 19.40 -39.68 -50.35
N GLU A 8 20.57 -39.82 -49.72
CA GLU A 8 20.71 -39.78 -48.26
C GLU A 8 20.43 -38.38 -47.71
N THR A 9 20.99 -37.34 -48.33
CA THR A 9 20.69 -35.95 -47.97
C THR A 9 19.18 -35.67 -48.08
N VAL A 10 18.53 -36.03 -49.20
CA VAL A 10 17.08 -35.80 -49.36
C VAL A 10 16.25 -36.54 -48.30
N LYS A 11 16.61 -37.77 -47.92
CA LYS A 11 15.94 -38.50 -46.83
C LYS A 11 16.09 -37.80 -45.49
N GLU A 12 17.28 -37.31 -45.15
CA GLU A 12 17.55 -36.58 -43.90
C GLU A 12 16.72 -35.30 -43.79
N TYR A 13 16.64 -34.54 -44.87
CA TYR A 13 15.77 -33.35 -44.94
C TYR A 13 14.30 -33.73 -44.78
N VAL A 14 13.81 -34.73 -45.51
CA VAL A 14 12.39 -35.16 -45.42
C VAL A 14 12.04 -35.61 -44.00
N ILE A 15 12.89 -36.40 -43.34
CA ILE A 15 12.64 -36.87 -41.96
C ILE A 15 12.63 -35.68 -40.99
N THR A 16 13.62 -34.80 -41.07
CA THR A 16 13.75 -33.66 -40.15
C THR A 16 12.57 -32.70 -40.26
N TYR A 17 12.18 -32.32 -41.48
CA TYR A 17 11.03 -31.45 -41.70
C TYR A 17 9.70 -32.10 -41.29
N SER A 18 9.53 -33.41 -41.55
CA SER A 18 8.33 -34.14 -41.13
C SER A 18 8.19 -34.17 -39.60
N VAL A 19 9.28 -34.44 -38.87
CA VAL A 19 9.28 -34.41 -37.41
C VAL A 19 8.99 -33.01 -36.87
N ASN A 20 9.54 -31.97 -37.50
CA ASN A 20 9.27 -30.58 -37.11
C ASN A 20 7.80 -30.20 -37.31
N ILE A 21 7.20 -30.56 -38.44
CA ILE A 21 5.78 -30.31 -38.73
C ILE A 21 4.89 -31.06 -37.73
N LEU A 22 5.18 -32.34 -37.46
CA LEU A 22 4.42 -33.13 -36.48
C LEU A 22 4.52 -32.53 -35.07
N THR A 23 5.72 -32.14 -34.66
CA THR A 23 5.93 -31.52 -33.34
C THR A 23 5.23 -30.16 -33.26
N ALA A 24 5.29 -29.34 -34.32
CA ALA A 24 4.59 -28.07 -34.40
C ALA A 24 3.06 -28.26 -34.31
N GLY A 25 2.53 -29.26 -35.02
CA GLY A 25 1.12 -29.66 -34.92
C GLY A 25 0.72 -30.10 -33.52
N LEU A 26 1.56 -30.89 -32.85
CA LEU A 26 1.34 -31.30 -31.47
C LEU A 26 1.32 -30.11 -30.51
N ILE A 27 2.30 -29.20 -30.62
CA ILE A 27 2.36 -27.96 -29.83
C ILE A 27 1.11 -27.12 -30.04
N PHE A 28 0.65 -26.99 -31.29
CA PHE A 28 -0.56 -26.23 -31.62
C PHE A 28 -1.81 -26.84 -30.96
N ILE A 29 -2.00 -28.15 -31.10
CA ILE A 29 -3.16 -28.87 -30.53
C ILE A 29 -3.16 -28.77 -29.00
N VAL A 30 -2.02 -29.10 -28.37
CA VAL A 30 -1.87 -29.02 -26.91
C VAL A 30 -2.02 -27.58 -26.42
N GLY A 31 -1.45 -26.61 -27.14
CA GLY A 31 -1.51 -25.20 -26.80
C GLY A 31 -2.93 -24.63 -26.85
N ILE A 32 -3.72 -24.95 -27.87
CA ILE A 32 -5.13 -24.56 -27.95
C ILE A 32 -5.95 -25.23 -26.85
N TRP A 33 -5.72 -26.52 -26.61
CA TRP A 33 -6.38 -27.25 -25.55
C TRP A 33 -6.09 -26.63 -24.18
N LEU A 34 -4.82 -26.33 -23.89
CA LEU A 34 -4.38 -25.70 -22.64
C LEU A 34 -4.94 -24.28 -22.49
N SER A 35 -4.94 -23.48 -23.57
CA SER A 35 -5.55 -22.15 -23.60
C SER A 35 -7.02 -22.21 -23.21
N LYS A 36 -7.81 -23.12 -23.81
CA LYS A 36 -9.22 -23.32 -23.46
C LYS A 36 -9.41 -23.83 -22.03
N PHE A 37 -8.55 -24.74 -21.58
CA PHE A 37 -8.62 -25.30 -20.24
C PHE A 37 -8.37 -24.23 -19.17
N ILE A 38 -7.30 -23.44 -19.31
CA ILE A 38 -6.94 -22.38 -18.37
C ILE A 38 -8.02 -21.29 -18.35
N THR A 39 -8.42 -20.76 -19.51
CA THR A 39 -9.44 -19.69 -19.60
C THR A 39 -10.77 -20.12 -18.99
N LYS A 40 -11.27 -21.32 -19.31
CA LYS A 40 -12.51 -21.86 -18.72
C LYS A 40 -12.41 -22.06 -17.21
N THR A 41 -11.26 -22.53 -16.73
CA THR A 41 -11.02 -22.75 -15.30
C THR A 41 -10.98 -21.41 -14.56
N THR A 42 -10.25 -20.43 -15.07
CA THR A 42 -10.18 -19.08 -14.50
C THR A 42 -11.55 -18.42 -14.47
N LYS A 43 -12.32 -18.46 -15.58
CA LYS A 43 -13.69 -17.93 -15.65
C LYS A 43 -14.58 -18.56 -14.57
N LYS A 44 -14.55 -19.89 -14.45
CA LYS A 44 -15.34 -20.61 -13.45
C LYS A 44 -14.97 -20.19 -12.02
N ILE A 45 -13.68 -20.06 -11.73
CA ILE A 45 -13.19 -19.63 -10.41
C ILE A 45 -13.67 -18.20 -10.11
N LEU A 46 -13.49 -17.25 -11.03
CA LEU A 46 -13.86 -15.86 -10.81
C LEU A 46 -15.37 -15.68 -10.63
N ILE A 47 -16.20 -16.35 -11.44
CA ILE A 47 -17.66 -16.33 -11.27
C ILE A 47 -18.06 -16.94 -9.92
N SER A 48 -17.44 -18.05 -9.51
CA SER A 48 -17.73 -18.67 -8.20
C SER A 48 -17.34 -17.79 -7.00
N ARG A 49 -16.49 -16.77 -7.23
CA ARG A 49 -16.08 -15.78 -6.23
C ARG A 49 -16.91 -14.50 -6.29
N ASN A 50 -18.01 -14.47 -7.07
CA ASN A 50 -18.86 -13.30 -7.28
C ASN A 50 -18.10 -12.05 -7.78
N ILE A 51 -17.06 -12.28 -8.59
CA ILE A 51 -16.37 -11.20 -9.28
C ILE A 51 -17.29 -10.66 -10.39
N GLU A 52 -17.24 -9.34 -10.60
CA GLU A 52 -18.03 -8.64 -11.60
C GLU A 52 -17.75 -9.19 -13.02
N ILE A 53 -18.81 -9.39 -13.80
CA ILE A 53 -18.76 -10.14 -15.08
C ILE A 53 -17.86 -9.48 -16.12
N THR A 54 -17.85 -8.15 -16.23
CA THR A 54 -17.01 -7.40 -17.15
C THR A 54 -15.54 -7.62 -16.84
N LEU A 55 -15.15 -7.61 -15.57
CA LEU A 55 -13.78 -7.92 -15.14
C LEU A 55 -13.41 -9.38 -15.45
N VAL A 56 -14.35 -10.32 -15.30
CA VAL A 56 -14.11 -11.73 -15.66
C VAL A 56 -13.84 -11.87 -17.16
N GLU A 57 -14.66 -11.25 -18.00
CA GLU A 57 -14.51 -11.28 -19.46
C GLU A 57 -13.20 -10.63 -19.91
N PHE A 58 -12.84 -9.47 -19.33
CA PHE A 58 -11.57 -8.82 -19.60
C PHE A 58 -10.36 -9.70 -19.26
N LEU A 59 -10.36 -10.36 -18.09
CA LEU A 59 -9.26 -11.25 -17.69
C LEU A 59 -9.23 -12.54 -18.53
N GLU A 60 -10.39 -13.06 -18.93
CA GLU A 60 -10.49 -14.20 -19.84
C GLU A 60 -9.84 -13.88 -21.18
N ASP A 61 -10.20 -12.75 -21.79
CA ASP A 61 -9.65 -12.30 -23.07
C ASP A 61 -8.13 -12.08 -22.98
N LEU A 62 -7.66 -11.42 -21.91
CA LEU A 62 -6.24 -11.20 -21.69
C LEU A 62 -5.46 -12.52 -21.66
N ILE A 63 -5.90 -13.47 -20.83
CA ILE A 63 -5.26 -14.80 -20.71
C ILE A 63 -5.34 -15.56 -22.03
N TYR A 64 -6.50 -15.51 -22.70
CA TYR A 64 -6.73 -16.18 -23.98
C TYR A 64 -5.74 -15.71 -25.05
N TRP A 65 -5.63 -14.40 -25.25
CA TRP A 65 -4.74 -13.81 -26.26
C TRP A 65 -3.27 -13.99 -25.92
N THR A 66 -2.88 -13.85 -24.64
CA THR A 66 -1.49 -14.07 -24.22
C THR A 66 -1.05 -15.52 -24.49
N ILE A 67 -1.81 -16.53 -24.04
CA ILE A 67 -1.42 -17.94 -24.24
C ILE A 67 -1.35 -18.26 -25.73
N ARG A 68 -2.32 -17.81 -26.54
CA ARG A 68 -2.32 -18.09 -27.98
C ARG A 68 -1.19 -17.40 -28.73
N GLY A 69 -0.83 -16.18 -28.34
CA GLY A 69 0.36 -15.51 -28.88
C GLY A 69 1.64 -16.31 -28.63
N LEU A 70 1.80 -16.84 -27.41
CA LEU A 70 2.95 -17.69 -27.06
C LEU A 70 2.96 -19.02 -27.84
N VAL A 71 1.80 -19.68 -27.95
CA VAL A 71 1.65 -20.91 -28.74
C VAL A 71 1.98 -20.66 -30.21
N PHE A 72 1.51 -19.56 -30.79
CA PHE A 72 1.79 -19.18 -32.18
C PHE A 72 3.29 -19.02 -32.43
N ILE A 73 4.00 -18.31 -31.54
CA ILE A 73 5.45 -18.14 -31.61
C ILE A 73 6.16 -19.49 -31.51
N ALA A 74 5.76 -20.36 -30.56
CA ALA A 74 6.35 -21.67 -30.38
C ALA A 74 6.20 -22.57 -31.62
N VAL A 75 5.03 -22.54 -32.27
CA VAL A 75 4.76 -23.30 -33.51
C VAL A 75 5.63 -22.81 -34.65
N ILE A 76 5.70 -21.49 -34.87
CA ILE A 76 6.49 -20.89 -35.95
C ILE A 76 7.99 -21.09 -35.75
N SER A 77 8.46 -20.98 -34.51
CA SER A 77 9.84 -21.31 -34.14
C SER A 77 10.18 -22.76 -34.49
N LYS A 78 9.28 -23.71 -34.20
CA LYS A 78 9.48 -25.13 -34.53
C LYS A 78 9.48 -25.40 -36.04
N LEU A 79 8.81 -24.56 -36.83
CA LEU A 79 8.85 -24.61 -38.29
C LEU A 79 10.12 -23.99 -38.90
N GLY A 80 11.05 -23.50 -38.07
CA GLY A 80 12.35 -22.96 -38.50
C GLY A 80 12.31 -21.48 -38.91
N VAL A 81 11.22 -20.78 -38.62
CA VAL A 81 11.13 -19.32 -38.84
C VAL A 81 11.77 -18.60 -37.66
N GLU A 82 12.55 -17.56 -37.95
CA GLU A 82 13.15 -16.73 -36.92
C GLU A 82 12.09 -15.94 -36.13
N THR A 83 11.97 -16.22 -34.83
CA THR A 83 10.98 -15.59 -33.95
C THR A 83 11.50 -14.40 -33.16
N SER A 84 12.77 -14.04 -33.32
CA SER A 84 13.45 -12.96 -32.58
C SER A 84 12.64 -11.66 -32.61
N SER A 85 12.17 -11.25 -33.79
CA SER A 85 11.38 -10.02 -33.98
C SER A 85 10.01 -10.06 -33.27
N PHE A 86 9.34 -11.22 -33.28
CA PHE A 86 8.06 -11.38 -32.57
C PHE A 86 8.25 -11.32 -31.05
N VAL A 87 9.29 -11.97 -30.54
CA VAL A 87 9.65 -11.95 -29.12
C VAL A 87 10.01 -10.53 -28.70
N ALA A 88 10.75 -9.78 -29.52
CA ALA A 88 11.09 -8.38 -29.26
C ALA A 88 9.83 -7.49 -29.16
N ILE A 89 8.89 -7.62 -30.10
CA ILE A 89 7.63 -6.86 -30.09
C ILE A 89 6.79 -7.20 -28.86
N LEU A 90 6.60 -8.49 -28.56
CA LEU A 90 5.86 -8.90 -27.36
C LEU A 90 6.54 -8.47 -26.07
N GLY A 91 7.87 -8.53 -26.01
CA GLY A 91 8.65 -8.03 -24.88
C GLY A 91 8.44 -6.53 -24.67
N ALA A 92 8.51 -5.74 -25.75
CA ALA A 92 8.26 -4.31 -25.70
C ALA A 92 6.81 -3.97 -25.29
N ALA A 93 5.81 -4.67 -25.85
CA ALA A 93 4.41 -4.52 -25.46
C ALA A 93 4.18 -4.89 -23.98
N GLY A 94 4.77 -5.99 -23.52
CA GLY A 94 4.71 -6.43 -22.13
C GLY A 94 5.35 -5.42 -21.18
N LEU A 95 6.50 -4.84 -21.55
CA LEU A 95 7.13 -3.77 -20.78
C LEU A 95 6.24 -2.53 -20.71
N ALA A 96 5.65 -2.11 -21.83
CA ALA A 96 4.74 -0.95 -21.86
C ALA A 96 3.52 -1.14 -20.94
N VAL A 97 2.89 -2.32 -21.00
CA VAL A 97 1.78 -2.68 -20.09
C VAL A 97 2.25 -2.73 -18.65
N GLY A 98 3.40 -3.35 -18.37
CA GLY A 98 3.97 -3.45 -17.03
C GLY A 98 4.28 -2.08 -16.41
N LEU A 99 4.87 -1.17 -17.18
CA LEU A 99 5.13 0.21 -16.76
C LEU A 99 3.83 0.98 -16.54
N SER A 100 2.81 0.76 -17.37
CA SER A 100 1.48 1.36 -17.19
C SER A 100 0.81 0.89 -15.89
N LEU A 101 1.00 -0.38 -15.51
CA LEU A 101 0.42 -0.97 -14.30
C LEU A 101 1.31 -0.83 -13.05
N GLN A 102 2.49 -0.22 -13.16
CA GLN A 102 3.47 -0.12 -12.08
C GLN A 102 2.89 0.52 -10.82
N GLY A 103 2.10 1.59 -10.96
CA GLY A 103 1.45 2.26 -9.83
C GLY A 103 0.45 1.37 -9.09
N SER A 104 -0.40 0.65 -9.83
CA SER A 104 -1.38 -0.27 -9.25
C SER A 104 -0.70 -1.45 -8.54
N LEU A 105 0.38 -1.99 -9.13
CA LEU A 105 1.14 -3.09 -8.53
C LEU A 105 1.89 -2.64 -7.26
N SER A 106 2.38 -1.41 -7.24
CA SER A 106 2.95 -0.78 -6.03
C SER A 106 1.92 -0.69 -4.91
N ASN A 107 0.69 -0.28 -5.22
CA ASN A 107 -0.40 -0.24 -4.24
C ASN A 107 -0.81 -1.62 -3.74
N PHE A 108 -0.92 -2.60 -4.63
CA PHE A 108 -1.18 -3.99 -4.24
C PHE A 108 -0.12 -4.52 -3.27
N SER A 109 1.15 -4.35 -3.63
CA SER A 109 2.28 -4.79 -2.82
C SER A 109 2.31 -4.06 -1.47
N GLY A 110 2.05 -2.75 -1.46
CA GLY A 110 1.93 -1.97 -0.24
C GLY A 110 0.82 -2.49 0.68
N GLY A 111 -0.33 -2.89 0.11
CA GLY A 111 -1.43 -3.49 0.87
C GLY A 111 -1.02 -4.78 1.57
N ILE A 112 -0.32 -5.68 0.85
CA ILE A 112 0.23 -6.91 1.42
C ILE A 112 1.21 -6.60 2.56
N LEU A 113 2.13 -5.65 2.37
CA LEU A 113 3.11 -5.28 3.39
C LEU A 113 2.45 -4.73 4.65
N ILE A 114 1.42 -3.89 4.51
CA ILE A 114 0.65 -3.36 5.64
C ILE A 114 -0.01 -4.50 6.43
N ILE A 115 -0.64 -5.46 5.75
CA ILE A 115 -1.32 -6.59 6.40
C ILE A 115 -0.31 -7.52 7.10
N LEU A 116 0.84 -7.75 6.49
CA LEU A 116 1.87 -8.65 7.00
C LEU A 116 2.61 -8.07 8.21
N PHE A 117 3.11 -6.84 8.08
CA PHE A 117 3.94 -6.21 9.11
C PHE A 117 3.15 -5.38 10.12
N LYS A 118 1.90 -5.01 9.80
CA LYS A 118 0.97 -4.27 10.66
C LYS A 118 1.60 -3.03 11.34
N PRO A 119 2.18 -2.09 10.57
CA PRO A 119 2.63 -0.80 11.12
C PRO A 119 1.47 0.01 11.73
N PHE A 120 0.25 -0.28 11.27
CA PHE A 120 -1.02 0.14 11.85
C PHE A 120 -2.08 -0.92 11.54
N LYS A 121 -3.24 -0.82 12.19
CA LYS A 121 -4.40 -1.69 11.96
C LYS A 121 -5.69 -0.88 11.90
N VAL A 122 -6.76 -1.53 11.44
CA VAL A 122 -8.13 -0.97 11.53
C VAL A 122 -8.41 -0.55 12.97
N GLY A 123 -8.90 0.68 13.13
CA GLY A 123 -9.15 1.32 14.41
C GLY A 123 -8.06 2.28 14.88
N ASP A 124 -6.83 2.18 14.36
CA ASP A 124 -5.75 3.09 14.74
C ASP A 124 -5.97 4.49 14.16
N LYS A 125 -5.62 5.52 14.92
CA LYS A 125 -5.50 6.90 14.43
C LYS A 125 -4.10 7.10 13.87
N ILE A 126 -4.00 7.41 12.58
CA ILE A 126 -2.71 7.63 11.90
C ILE A 126 -2.66 9.02 11.28
N GLU A 127 -1.44 9.50 11.08
CA GLU A 127 -1.13 10.70 10.31
C GLU A 127 -0.19 10.35 9.16
N VAL A 128 -0.58 10.74 7.95
CA VAL A 128 0.18 10.51 6.72
C VAL A 128 -0.06 11.66 5.76
N GLN A 129 1.01 12.22 5.18
CA GLN A 129 0.95 13.32 4.21
C GLN A 129 0.09 14.54 4.65
N GLY A 130 0.01 14.82 5.95
CA GLY A 130 -0.78 15.92 6.49
C GLY A 130 -2.24 15.57 6.81
N GLU A 131 -2.71 14.39 6.39
CA GLU A 131 -4.03 13.87 6.74
C GLU A 131 -3.98 13.11 8.07
N ILE A 132 -4.92 13.40 8.97
CA ILE A 132 -5.07 12.71 10.26
C ILE A 132 -6.45 12.07 10.31
N GLY A 133 -6.49 10.75 10.49
CA GLY A 133 -7.75 10.03 10.54
C GLY A 133 -7.63 8.67 11.22
N LYS A 134 -8.78 8.11 11.57
CA LYS A 134 -8.92 6.74 12.06
C LYS A 134 -9.01 5.80 10.87
N VAL A 135 -8.21 4.73 10.88
CA VAL A 135 -8.26 3.67 9.86
C VAL A 135 -9.57 2.93 10.00
N GLU A 136 -10.42 2.99 8.98
CA GLU A 136 -11.68 2.27 8.93
C GLU A 136 -11.52 0.93 8.23
N ASP A 137 -10.92 0.92 7.03
CA ASP A 137 -10.72 -0.29 6.23
C ASP A 137 -9.39 -0.26 5.49
N ILE A 138 -8.82 -1.44 5.24
CA ILE A 138 -7.63 -1.62 4.39
C ILE A 138 -8.05 -2.45 3.18
N HIS A 139 -8.28 -1.78 2.05
CA HIS A 139 -8.58 -2.43 0.77
C HIS A 139 -7.29 -2.89 0.07
N ILE A 140 -7.45 -3.61 -1.04
CA ILE A 140 -6.34 -4.16 -1.84
C ILE A 140 -5.39 -3.05 -2.33
N PHE A 141 -5.92 -1.92 -2.80
CA PHE A 141 -5.13 -0.83 -3.38
C PHE A 141 -5.07 0.45 -2.54
N SER A 142 -5.96 0.60 -1.56
CA SER A 142 -6.04 1.82 -0.73
C SER A 142 -6.47 1.51 0.69
N THR A 143 -6.14 2.41 1.61
CA THR A 143 -6.64 2.41 2.98
C THR A 143 -7.63 3.55 3.13
N LYS A 144 -8.78 3.26 3.76
CA LYS A 144 -9.85 4.20 4.04
C LYS A 144 -9.67 4.79 5.44
N LEU A 145 -9.55 6.10 5.51
CA LEU A 145 -9.47 6.85 6.76
C LEU A 145 -10.74 7.68 6.96
N ILE A 146 -11.17 7.81 8.21
CA ILE A 146 -12.20 8.77 8.64
C ILE A 146 -11.52 9.88 9.44
N THR A 147 -11.58 11.11 8.95
CA THR A 147 -11.01 12.27 9.64
C THR A 147 -11.83 12.66 10.87
N GLY A 148 -11.27 13.51 11.73
CA GLY A 148 -12.01 14.06 12.88
C GLY A 148 -13.28 14.84 12.51
N ASN A 149 -13.36 15.32 11.27
CA ASN A 149 -14.53 16.02 10.71
C ASN A 149 -15.48 15.10 9.95
N ASN A 150 -15.36 13.78 10.15
CA ASN A 150 -16.19 12.75 9.49
C ASN A 150 -16.08 12.74 7.96
N GLN A 151 -14.92 13.09 7.41
CA GLN A 151 -14.64 12.98 5.98
C GLN A 151 -13.95 11.65 5.67
N VAL A 152 -14.30 11.03 4.55
CA VAL A 152 -13.66 9.81 4.07
C VAL A 152 -12.47 10.17 3.19
N VAL A 153 -11.29 9.67 3.54
CA VAL A 153 -10.05 9.87 2.77
C VAL A 153 -9.53 8.50 2.34
N TYR A 154 -9.31 8.32 1.04
CA TYR A 154 -8.70 7.11 0.48
C TYR A 154 -7.24 7.36 0.17
N ILE A 155 -6.35 6.61 0.82
CA ILE A 155 -4.91 6.75 0.64
C ILE A 155 -4.37 5.50 -0.05
N PRO A 156 -3.76 5.62 -1.24
CA PRO A 156 -3.07 4.53 -1.91
C PRO A 156 -2.08 3.80 -1.00
N ASN A 157 -2.19 2.47 -0.96
CA ASN A 157 -1.39 1.64 -0.05
C ASN A 157 0.12 1.73 -0.32
N GLY A 158 0.53 1.96 -1.57
CA GLY A 158 1.93 2.10 -1.93
C GLY A 158 2.55 3.36 -1.29
N MET A 159 1.77 4.42 -1.08
CA MET A 159 2.25 5.60 -0.35
C MET A 159 2.39 5.33 1.16
N LEU A 160 1.49 4.52 1.72
CA LEU A 160 1.53 4.14 3.12
C LEU A 160 2.71 3.20 3.42
N SER A 161 2.97 2.21 2.56
CA SER A 161 4.05 1.25 2.79
C SER A 161 5.44 1.84 2.60
N ASN A 162 5.58 2.84 1.73
CA ASN A 162 6.87 3.45 1.39
C ASN A 162 7.13 4.76 2.15
N GLY A 163 6.08 5.36 2.71
CA GLY A 163 6.13 6.67 3.36
C GLY A 163 6.31 6.61 4.88
N LYS A 164 6.54 7.78 5.47
CA LYS A 164 6.53 7.95 6.93
C LYS A 164 5.08 7.99 7.43
N ILE A 165 4.76 7.11 8.37
CA ILE A 165 3.48 7.09 9.08
C ILE A 165 3.71 7.45 10.54
N LYS A 166 2.91 8.36 11.10
CA LYS A 166 2.84 8.51 12.56
C LYS A 166 1.59 7.79 13.05
N ASN A 167 1.77 6.79 13.90
CA ASN A 167 0.67 6.07 14.53
C ASN A 167 0.42 6.67 15.93
N HIS A 168 -0.75 7.26 16.12
CA HIS A 168 -1.16 7.90 17.38
C HIS A 168 -1.90 6.93 18.32
N SER A 169 -2.03 5.66 17.96
CA SER A 169 -2.80 4.66 18.72
C SER A 169 -1.98 3.43 19.15
N GLN A 170 -0.81 3.20 18.56
CA GLN A 170 0.04 2.06 18.92
C GLN A 170 0.61 2.14 20.35
N LYS A 171 0.79 3.36 20.85
CA LYS A 171 1.06 3.64 22.27
C LYS A 171 -0.22 4.19 22.88
N ASN A 172 -0.55 3.78 24.11
CA ASN A 172 -1.79 4.20 24.79
C ASN A 172 -1.73 5.63 25.34
N THR A 173 -0.51 6.14 25.49
CA THR A 173 -0.23 7.42 26.14
C THR A 173 0.43 8.39 25.16
N SER A 174 0.06 9.65 25.27
CA SER A 174 0.63 10.75 24.50
C SER A 174 1.20 11.82 25.42
N ARG A 175 2.33 12.40 25.05
CA ARG A 175 2.85 13.60 25.70
C ARG A 175 2.18 14.83 25.11
N ASN A 176 1.59 15.66 25.95
CA ASN A 176 0.96 16.91 25.58
C ASN A 176 1.75 18.07 26.17
N ASP A 177 1.95 19.09 25.34
CA ASP A 177 2.68 20.31 25.65
C ASP A 177 1.62 21.43 25.72
N PHE A 178 1.25 21.84 26.94
CA PHE A 178 0.22 22.86 27.22
C PHE A 178 0.88 24.20 27.56
N THR A 179 0.78 25.16 26.64
CA THR A 179 1.35 26.51 26.85
C THR A 179 0.29 27.48 27.36
N PHE A 180 0.63 28.21 28.42
CA PHE A 180 -0.19 29.24 29.04
C PHE A 180 0.58 30.56 29.05
N ILE A 181 -0.10 31.66 28.74
CA ILE A 181 0.51 32.99 28.62
C ILE A 181 -0.04 33.86 29.77
N PHE A 182 0.87 34.52 30.49
CA PHE A 182 0.55 35.37 31.63
C PHE A 182 1.18 36.75 31.44
N PRO A 183 0.58 37.84 31.96
CA PRO A 183 1.20 39.16 31.90
C PRO A 183 2.42 39.24 32.85
N ILE A 184 3.40 40.08 32.51
CA ILE A 184 4.71 40.17 33.18
C ILE A 184 4.63 40.73 34.61
N ASP A 185 3.53 41.40 34.94
CA ASP A 185 3.24 41.90 36.28
C ASP A 185 2.95 40.77 37.29
N GLN A 186 2.60 39.57 36.81
CA GLN A 186 2.46 38.39 37.65
C GLN A 186 3.81 37.82 38.06
N ASN A 187 3.89 37.36 39.30
CA ASN A 187 5.10 36.69 39.81
C ASN A 187 5.30 35.32 39.16
N ILE A 188 6.29 35.22 38.27
CA ILE A 188 6.63 34.00 37.52
C ILE A 188 6.77 32.77 38.42
N LYS A 189 7.52 32.88 39.54
CA LYS A 189 7.77 31.74 40.45
C LYS A 189 6.48 31.27 41.14
N ASN A 190 5.62 32.21 41.54
CA ASN A 190 4.33 31.90 42.14
C ASN A 190 3.41 31.21 41.12
N THR A 191 3.29 31.77 39.91
CA THR A 191 2.48 31.18 38.83
C THR A 191 2.99 29.79 38.44
N GLN A 192 4.30 29.60 38.35
CA GLN A 192 4.91 28.29 38.10
C GLN A 192 4.57 27.27 39.20
N SER A 193 4.68 27.65 40.48
CA SER A 193 4.38 26.76 41.60
C SER A 193 2.90 26.36 41.65
N LYS A 194 2.00 27.31 41.33
CA LYS A 194 0.56 27.03 41.19
C LYS A 194 0.27 26.04 40.05
N LEU A 195 0.84 26.27 38.88
CA LEU A 195 0.70 25.35 37.74
C LEU A 195 1.25 23.96 38.05
N GLU A 196 2.38 23.88 38.74
CA GLU A 196 2.94 22.59 39.16
C GLU A 196 1.98 21.83 40.09
N THR A 197 1.39 22.53 41.06
CA THR A 197 0.41 21.93 41.98
C THR A 197 -0.84 21.45 41.24
N LEU A 198 -1.35 22.25 40.30
CA LEU A 198 -2.51 21.89 39.48
C LEU A 198 -2.21 20.67 38.60
N ALA A 199 -1.08 20.67 37.90
CA ALA A 199 -0.69 19.57 37.02
C ALA A 199 -0.45 18.25 37.78
N GLN A 200 0.18 18.30 38.96
CA GLN A 200 0.43 17.11 39.78
C GLN A 200 -0.85 16.50 40.37
N ASN A 201 -1.85 17.34 40.67
CA ASN A 201 -3.12 16.90 41.26
C ASN A 201 -4.19 16.56 40.22
N HIS A 202 -3.94 16.80 38.93
CA HIS A 202 -4.91 16.55 37.88
C HIS A 202 -5.16 15.04 37.67
N PRO A 203 -6.40 14.55 37.74
CA PRO A 203 -6.69 13.11 37.73
C PRO A 203 -6.34 12.39 36.42
N LEU A 204 -6.38 13.12 35.29
CA LEU A 204 -6.08 12.58 33.96
C LEU A 204 -4.61 12.75 33.51
N ILE A 205 -3.76 13.38 34.34
CA ILE A 205 -2.32 13.47 34.09
C ILE A 205 -1.63 12.27 34.75
N LEU A 206 -0.81 11.57 33.98
CA LEU A 206 -0.01 10.46 34.50
C LEU A 206 1.06 11.00 35.45
N LYS A 207 1.24 10.30 36.58
CA LYS A 207 2.25 10.65 37.59
C LYS A 207 3.65 10.17 37.23
N ASP A 208 3.73 9.16 36.36
CA ASP A 208 4.98 8.63 35.83
C ASP A 208 4.85 8.52 34.29
N PRO A 209 5.61 9.32 33.51
CA PRO A 209 6.56 10.34 33.96
C PRO A 209 5.87 11.54 34.64
N LYS A 210 6.54 12.13 35.65
CA LYS A 210 6.04 13.33 36.36
C LYS A 210 5.85 14.49 35.37
N PRO A 211 4.78 15.31 35.48
CA PRO A 211 4.65 16.52 34.69
C PRO A 211 5.80 17.50 34.98
N GLU A 212 6.31 18.12 33.92
CA GLU A 212 7.39 19.11 33.97
C GLU A 212 6.85 20.48 33.57
N ILE A 213 7.32 21.53 34.25
CA ILE A 213 6.89 22.91 34.00
C ILE A 213 8.13 23.74 33.66
N PHE A 214 8.10 24.39 32.50
CA PHE A 214 9.19 25.22 31.99
C PHE A 214 8.71 26.64 31.72
N ILE A 215 9.61 27.60 31.85
CA ILE A 215 9.42 28.92 31.23
C ILE A 215 9.73 28.76 29.75
N ALA A 216 8.72 28.91 28.91
CA ALA A 216 8.84 28.71 27.46
C ALA A 216 9.36 29.96 26.75
N ASN A 217 8.86 31.13 27.15
CA ASN A 217 9.30 32.41 26.60
C ASN A 217 9.07 33.55 27.61
N ILE A 218 9.84 34.63 27.49
CA ILE A 218 9.62 35.89 28.20
C ILE A 218 9.68 37.01 27.15
N GLU A 219 8.63 37.81 27.07
CA GLU A 219 8.46 38.93 26.16
C GLU A 219 8.31 40.24 26.95
N LEU A 220 8.10 41.38 26.26
CA LEU A 220 8.05 42.70 26.91
C LEU A 220 6.91 42.83 27.94
N GLU A 221 5.75 42.25 27.63
CA GLU A 221 4.54 42.39 28.46
C GLU A 221 4.01 41.05 28.99
N THR A 222 4.56 39.92 28.54
CA THR A 222 4.07 38.59 28.89
C THR A 222 5.19 37.59 29.13
N PHE A 223 4.89 36.52 29.85
CA PHE A 223 5.71 35.31 29.88
C PHE A 223 4.84 34.08 29.64
N SER A 224 5.43 33.07 29.01
CA SER A 224 4.77 31.81 28.70
C SER A 224 5.30 30.69 29.59
N LEU A 225 4.41 29.93 30.22
CA LEU A 225 4.75 28.70 30.92
C LEU A 225 4.24 27.50 30.11
N LEU A 226 5.10 26.49 29.96
CA LEU A 226 4.80 25.24 29.29
C LEU A 226 4.69 24.12 30.32
N ILE A 227 3.55 23.44 30.33
CA ILE A 227 3.36 22.18 31.06
C ILE A 227 3.53 21.03 30.08
N ARG A 228 4.51 20.17 30.33
CA ARG A 228 4.73 18.93 29.62
C ARG A 228 4.21 17.79 30.46
N ALA A 229 3.13 17.17 30.03
CA ALA A 229 2.46 16.11 30.78
C ALA A 229 2.09 14.93 29.87
N TRP A 230 2.16 13.72 30.43
CA TRP A 230 1.68 12.52 29.75
C TRP A 230 0.23 12.25 30.15
N THR A 231 -0.60 11.90 29.17
CA THR A 231 -2.03 11.56 29.35
C THR A 231 -2.35 10.32 28.53
N GLN A 232 -3.52 9.70 28.75
CA GLN A 232 -4.06 8.79 27.74
C GLN A 232 -4.35 9.56 26.44
N ASN A 233 -4.32 8.87 25.30
CA ASN A 233 -4.49 9.49 23.98
C ASN A 233 -5.81 10.29 23.82
N SER A 234 -6.87 9.89 24.54
CA SER A 234 -8.18 10.55 24.50
C SER A 234 -8.26 11.82 25.35
N ASP A 235 -7.38 11.95 26.35
CA ASP A 235 -7.65 12.84 27.48
C ASP A 235 -6.98 14.21 27.32
N GLY A 236 -6.03 14.35 26.39
CA GLY A 236 -5.23 15.58 26.25
C GLY A 236 -6.07 16.84 26.06
N VAL A 237 -7.18 16.76 25.32
CA VAL A 237 -8.09 17.91 25.13
C VAL A 237 -8.85 18.26 26.41
N ALA A 238 -9.34 17.26 27.14
CA ALA A 238 -10.04 17.45 28.41
C ALA A 238 -9.10 18.07 29.46
N VAL A 239 -7.89 17.52 29.60
CA VAL A 239 -6.85 18.05 30.50
C VAL A 239 -6.54 19.52 30.22
N LYS A 240 -6.38 19.90 28.94
CA LYS A 240 -6.14 21.30 28.57
C LYS A 240 -7.28 22.21 29.05
N SER A 241 -8.53 21.78 28.82
CA SER A 241 -9.72 22.53 29.21
C SER A 241 -9.82 22.67 30.73
N ASP A 242 -9.59 21.59 31.47
CA ASP A 242 -9.67 21.56 32.93
C ASP A 242 -8.57 22.41 33.59
N LEU A 243 -7.35 22.37 33.06
CA LEU A 243 -6.25 23.24 33.51
C LEU A 243 -6.57 24.73 33.27
N LEU A 244 -7.11 25.08 32.10
CA LEU A 244 -7.55 26.46 31.82
C LEU A 244 -8.64 26.90 32.79
N ASN A 245 -9.67 26.10 32.99
CA ASN A 245 -10.76 26.40 33.92
C ASN A 245 -10.25 26.55 35.36
N SER A 246 -9.26 25.76 35.78
CA SER A 246 -8.69 25.84 37.14
C SER A 246 -7.76 27.04 37.34
N LEU A 247 -7.29 27.67 36.26
CA LEU A 247 -6.41 28.85 36.32
C LEU A 247 -7.19 30.16 36.40
N TYR A 248 -8.37 30.19 35.79
CA TYR A 248 -9.19 31.41 35.64
C TYR A 248 -10.43 31.43 36.55
N ASN A 249 -10.61 30.41 37.40
CA ASN A 249 -11.57 30.39 38.51
C ASN A 249 -10.83 30.54 39.84
#